data_AF-A0A316EE92-F1
#
_entry.id   AF-A0A316EE92-F1
#
_cell.length_a   1.000
_cell.length_b   1.000
_cell.length_c   1.000
_cell.angle_alpha   90.00
_cell.angle_beta   90.00
_cell.angle_gamma   90.00
#
_symmetry.space_group_name_H-M   'P 1'
#
loop_
_entity.id
_entity.type
_entity.pdbx_description
1 polymer ?
#
loop_
_entity_poly.entity_id
_entity_poly.type
_entity_poly.pdbx_seq_one_letter_code
_entity_poly.pdbx_strand_id
1 'polypeptide(L)'
;MKSIGVPLEMIELCKTQIMATKTHVLSENIDTNFFTDADLSVLGQSWEMYSEYYQNVRKEYAIYPDLIYNAGRKKVLKHFLVMERIFKTDEFYLKFEANARVNLEKELAILN
;
A
#
# COMPACT_ATOMS: atom_id res chain seq x y z
N MET A 1 -14.64 17.75 12.04
CA MET A 1 -15.36 17.68 10.74
C MET A 1 -16.79 18.19 10.85
N LYS A 2 -17.64 17.67 11.76
CA LYS A 2 -19.01 18.21 11.96
C LYS A 2 -19.01 19.69 12.43
N SER A 3 -18.10 20.04 13.34
CA SER A 3 -17.96 21.41 13.89
C SER A 3 -17.53 22.46 12.86
N ILE A 4 -17.03 22.04 11.70
CA ILE A 4 -16.60 22.91 10.60
C ILE A 4 -17.51 22.75 9.37
N GLY A 5 -18.70 22.13 9.52
CA GLY A 5 -19.72 22.07 8.48
C GLY A 5 -19.49 21.04 7.36
N VAL A 6 -18.58 20.08 7.51
CA VAL A 6 -18.40 19.02 6.50
C VAL A 6 -19.65 18.11 6.47
N PRO A 7 -20.21 17.80 5.27
CA PRO A 7 -21.34 16.90 5.13
C PRO A 7 -21.11 15.53 5.78
N LEU A 8 -22.14 14.97 6.41
CA LEU A 8 -22.03 13.68 7.11
C LEU A 8 -21.61 12.54 6.17
N GLU A 9 -22.15 12.49 4.96
CA GLU A 9 -21.77 11.49 3.95
C GLU A 9 -20.28 11.54 3.63
N MET A 10 -19.71 12.74 3.51
CA MET A 10 -18.27 12.90 3.26
C MET A 10 -17.42 12.43 4.44
N ILE A 11 -17.90 12.63 5.67
CA ILE A 11 -17.23 12.12 6.88
C ILE A 11 -17.25 10.59 6.90
N GLU A 12 -18.38 9.97 6.60
CA GLU A 12 -18.51 8.51 6.58
C GLU A 12 -17.74 7.87 5.42
N LEU A 13 -17.72 8.49 4.25
CA LEU A 13 -16.87 8.06 3.14
C LEU A 13 -15.38 8.14 3.53
N CYS A 14 -14.94 9.25 4.12
CA CYS A 14 -13.57 9.42 4.57
C CYS A 14 -13.17 8.34 5.59
N LYS A 15 -14.02 8.05 6.58
CA LYS A 15 -13.79 6.93 7.51
C LYS A 15 -13.70 5.59 6.80
N THR A 16 -14.57 5.35 5.83
CA THR A 16 -14.59 4.12 5.04
C THR A 16 -13.28 3.95 4.27
N GLN A 17 -12.80 5.02 3.62
CA GLN A 17 -11.52 5.01 2.90
C GLN A 17 -10.34 4.78 3.84
N ILE A 18 -10.31 5.42 5.03
CA ILE A 18 -9.29 5.16 6.05
C ILE A 18 -9.29 3.68 6.46
N MET A 19 -10.46 3.07 6.66
CA MET A 19 -10.52 1.65 7.00
C MET A 19 -10.10 0.74 5.85
N ALA A 20 -10.35 1.15 4.60
CA ALA A 20 -9.96 0.40 3.41
C ALA A 20 -8.44 0.29 3.23
N THR A 21 -7.65 1.26 3.71
CA THR A 21 -6.17 1.19 3.64
C THR A 21 -5.55 0.13 4.55
N LYS A 22 -6.35 -0.55 5.37
CA LYS A 22 -5.86 -1.68 6.17
C LYS A 22 -5.66 -2.95 5.33
N THR A 23 -6.51 -3.16 4.33
CA THR A 23 -6.57 -4.43 3.59
C THR A 23 -6.46 -4.26 2.08
N HIS A 24 -6.70 -3.05 1.56
CA HIS A 24 -6.67 -2.70 0.14
C HIS A 24 -7.47 -3.68 -0.72
N VAL A 25 -8.61 -4.14 -0.20
CA VAL A 25 -9.53 -5.01 -0.93
C VAL A 25 -10.36 -4.19 -1.91
N LEU A 26 -10.85 -4.83 -2.98
CA LEU A 26 -11.73 -4.17 -3.95
C LEU A 26 -13.00 -3.67 -3.22
N SER A 27 -13.32 -2.40 -3.43
CA SER A 27 -14.52 -1.75 -2.91
C SER A 27 -15.57 -1.61 -4.01
N GLU A 28 -16.85 -1.62 -3.63
CA GLU A 28 -17.96 -1.23 -4.51
C GLU A 28 -17.91 0.27 -4.86
N ASN A 29 -17.25 1.09 -4.05
CA ASN A 29 -17.05 2.50 -4.31
C ASN A 29 -15.76 2.71 -5.11
N ILE A 30 -15.89 3.25 -6.32
CA ILE A 30 -14.76 3.48 -7.23
C ILE A 30 -13.75 4.50 -6.70
N ASP A 31 -14.19 5.55 -5.99
CA ASP A 31 -13.29 6.55 -5.40
C ASP A 31 -12.43 5.91 -4.30
N THR A 32 -12.98 4.96 -3.54
CA THR A 32 -12.19 4.18 -2.57
C THR A 32 -11.11 3.35 -3.27
N ASN A 33 -11.41 2.76 -4.42
CA ASN A 33 -10.42 2.00 -5.19
C ASN A 33 -9.30 2.91 -5.70
N PHE A 34 -9.63 4.07 -6.27
CA PHE A 34 -8.63 5.07 -6.66
C PHE A 34 -7.80 5.55 -5.46
N PHE A 35 -8.42 5.76 -4.30
CA PHE A 35 -7.72 6.16 -3.08
C PHE A 35 -6.70 5.11 -2.63
N THR A 36 -7.10 3.84 -2.56
CA THR A 36 -6.19 2.75 -2.19
C THR A 36 -5.11 2.49 -3.23
N ASP A 37 -5.41 2.70 -4.52
CA ASP A 37 -4.42 2.57 -5.58
C ASP A 37 -3.37 3.70 -5.53
N ALA A 38 -3.80 4.92 -5.21
CA ALA A 38 -2.90 6.05 -5.00
C ALA A 38 -1.97 5.82 -3.79
N ASP A 39 -2.51 5.31 -2.68
CA ASP A 39 -1.76 4.93 -1.49
C ASP A 39 -0.68 3.88 -1.81
N LEU A 40 -1.01 2.88 -2.64
CA LEU A 40 -0.07 1.82 -3.05
C LEU A 40 0.84 2.20 -4.23
N SER A 41 0.69 3.38 -4.83
CA SER A 41 1.39 3.74 -6.07
C SER A 41 2.91 3.73 -5.97
N VAL A 42 3.45 3.88 -4.75
CA VAL A 42 4.90 3.78 -4.49
C VAL A 42 5.44 2.39 -4.83
N LEU A 43 4.62 1.35 -4.70
CA LEU A 43 5.03 -0.03 -4.98
C LEU A 43 5.41 -0.20 -6.45
N GLY A 44 4.70 0.44 -7.38
CA GLY A 44 4.92 0.32 -8.83
C GLY A 44 5.92 1.30 -9.43
N GLN A 45 6.62 2.07 -8.60
CA GLN A 45 7.63 3.02 -9.06
C GLN A 45 8.90 2.32 -9.57
N SER A 46 9.85 3.11 -10.09
CA SER A 46 11.18 2.58 -10.43
C SER A 46 11.85 1.95 -9.20
N TRP A 47 12.75 0.99 -9.42
CA TRP A 47 13.45 0.33 -8.33
C TRP A 47 14.20 1.32 -7.44
N GLU A 48 14.76 2.39 -8.03
CA GLU A 48 15.48 3.43 -7.30
C GLU A 48 14.56 4.09 -6.27
N MET A 49 13.39 4.57 -6.70
CA MET A 49 12.41 5.22 -5.82
C MET A 49 11.81 4.25 -4.80
N TYR A 50 11.47 3.03 -5.23
CA TYR A 50 10.97 1.99 -4.33
C TYR A 50 12.01 1.60 -3.27
N SER A 51 13.29 1.55 -3.66
CA SER A 51 14.37 1.16 -2.76
C SER A 51 14.61 2.18 -1.65
N GLU A 52 14.56 3.46 -1.99
CA GLU A 52 14.60 4.54 -1.02
C GLU A 52 13.39 4.45 -0.08
N TYR A 53 12.19 4.20 -0.61
CA TYR A 53 10.99 4.02 0.18
C TYR A 53 11.13 2.90 1.23
N TYR A 54 11.46 1.66 0.85
CA TYR A 54 11.51 0.59 1.85
C TYR A 54 12.68 0.76 2.84
N GLN A 55 13.78 1.40 2.44
CA GLN A 55 14.87 1.75 3.35
C GLN A 55 14.43 2.79 4.37
N ASN A 56 13.64 3.78 3.97
CA ASN A 56 13.07 4.76 4.89
C ASN A 56 12.06 4.13 5.86
N VAL A 57 11.25 3.17 5.39
CA VAL A 57 10.43 2.34 6.28
C VAL A 57 11.30 1.58 7.29
N ARG A 58 12.42 0.97 6.86
CA ARG A 58 13.35 0.31 7.81
C ARG A 58 13.87 1.28 8.87
N LYS A 59 14.19 2.53 8.50
CA LYS A 59 14.65 3.57 9.44
C LYS A 59 13.57 3.99 10.44
N GLU A 60 12.32 4.13 10.00
CA GLU A 60 11.19 4.47 10.88
C GLU A 60 10.99 3.41 11.97
N TYR A 61 11.15 2.14 11.61
CA TYR A 61 11.07 1.01 12.53
C TYR A 61 12.43 0.61 13.14
N ALA A 62 13.41 1.53 13.20
CA ALA A 62 14.76 1.27 13.74
C ALA A 62 14.75 0.76 15.19
N ILE A 63 13.72 1.08 15.97
CA ILE A 63 13.56 0.61 17.36
C ILE A 63 13.39 -0.91 17.46
N TYR A 64 12.95 -1.57 16.38
CA TYR A 64 12.75 -3.01 16.35
C TYR A 64 13.99 -3.74 15.82
N PRO A 65 14.41 -4.84 16.47
CA PRO A 65 15.47 -5.71 15.95
C PRO A 65 15.11 -6.28 14.57
N ASP A 66 16.14 -6.54 13.75
CA ASP A 66 15.98 -7.05 12.38
C ASP A 66 15.13 -8.32 12.31
N LEU A 67 15.28 -9.24 13.28
CA LEU A 67 14.50 -10.48 13.30
C LEU A 67 12.98 -10.21 13.36
N ILE A 68 12.56 -9.22 14.15
CA ILE A 68 11.15 -8.86 14.32
C ILE A 68 10.67 -8.05 13.11
N TYR A 69 11.46 -7.05 12.71
CA TYR A 69 11.13 -6.21 11.56
C TYR A 69 11.03 -7.03 10.27
N ASN A 70 12.04 -7.84 9.94
CA ASN A 70 12.05 -8.63 8.71
C ASN A 70 10.86 -9.60 8.66
N ALA A 71 10.54 -10.28 9.78
CA ALA A 71 9.38 -11.16 9.83
C ALA A 71 8.07 -10.40 9.57
N GLY A 72 7.90 -9.20 10.14
CA GLY A 72 6.75 -8.34 9.89
C GLY A 72 6.69 -7.83 8.45
N ARG A 73 7.81 -7.31 7.94
CA ARG A 73 7.91 -6.78 6.58
C ARG A 73 7.65 -7.86 5.54
N LYS A 74 8.23 -9.05 5.70
CA LYS A 74 7.96 -10.21 4.83
C LYS A 74 6.46 -10.56 4.77
N LYS A 75 5.72 -10.44 5.89
CA LYS A 75 4.27 -10.66 5.90
C LYS A 75 3.53 -9.63 5.05
N VAL A 76 3.91 -8.35 5.14
CA VAL A 76 3.33 -7.27 4.32
C VAL A 76 3.60 -7.50 2.83
N LEU A 77 4.85 -7.79 2.45
CA LEU A 77 5.21 -8.05 1.05
C LEU A 77 4.42 -9.24 0.48
N LYS A 78 4.38 -10.35 1.24
CA LYS A 78 3.62 -11.54 0.84
C LYS A 78 2.12 -11.26 0.74
N HIS A 79 1.56 -10.45 1.63
CA HIS A 79 0.15 -10.08 1.58
C HIS A 79 -0.23 -9.43 0.25
N PHE A 80 0.59 -8.50 -0.26
CA PHE A 80 0.36 -7.91 -1.57
C PHE A 80 0.63 -8.87 -2.72
N LEU A 81 1.69 -9.67 -2.65
CA LEU A 81 2.04 -10.63 -3.71
C LEU A 81 0.96 -11.70 -3.95
N VAL A 82 0.20 -12.09 -2.92
CA VAL A 82 -0.90 -13.07 -3.06
C VAL A 82 -2.22 -12.45 -3.54
N MET A 83 -2.32 -11.13 -3.64
CA MET A 83 -3.50 -10.51 -4.24
C MET A 83 -3.56 -10.84 -5.73
N GLU A 84 -4.77 -11.07 -6.26
CA GLU A 84 -4.98 -11.22 -7.70
C GLU A 84 -4.60 -9.92 -8.44
N ARG A 85 -5.02 -8.77 -7.92
CA ARG A 85 -4.62 -7.44 -8.35
C ARG A 85 -4.20 -6.61 -7.15
N ILE A 86 -2.97 -6.07 -7.16
CA ILE A 86 -2.53 -5.08 -6.17
C ILE A 86 -3.31 -3.79 -6.39
N PHE A 87 -3.38 -3.34 -7.65
CA PHE A 87 -4.14 -2.15 -8.06
C PHE A 87 -5.51 -2.50 -8.62
N LYS A 88 -6.56 -1.88 -8.08
CA LYS A 88 -7.96 -2.23 -8.30
C LYS A 88 -8.55 -1.61 -9.56
N THR A 89 -8.09 -0.43 -9.92
CA THR A 89 -8.48 0.29 -11.13
C THR A 89 -7.60 -0.12 -12.31
N ASP A 90 -8.14 -0.06 -13.52
CA ASP A 90 -7.42 -0.49 -14.72
C ASP A 90 -6.27 0.45 -15.06
N GLU A 91 -6.44 1.75 -14.83
CA GLU A 91 -5.42 2.77 -15.06
C GLU A 91 -4.18 2.53 -14.20
N PHE A 92 -4.36 2.23 -12.90
CA PHE A 92 -3.24 1.94 -12.02
C PHE A 92 -2.67 0.55 -12.25
N TYR A 93 -3.51 -0.45 -12.51
CA TYR A 93 -3.05 -1.80 -12.79
C TYR A 93 -2.13 -1.86 -14.01
N LEU A 94 -2.56 -1.28 -15.14
CA LEU A 94 -1.77 -1.25 -16.36
C LEU A 94 -0.46 -0.47 -16.18
N LYS A 95 -0.46 0.55 -15.31
CA LYS A 95 0.70 1.41 -15.08
C LYS A 95 1.70 0.85 -14.08
N PHE A 96 1.24 0.16 -13.03
CA PHE A 96 2.04 -0.09 -11.84
C PHE A 96 2.14 -1.56 -11.41
N GLU A 97 1.20 -2.43 -11.79
CA GLU A 97 1.12 -3.80 -11.25
C GLU A 97 2.40 -4.61 -11.50
N ALA A 98 2.88 -4.61 -12.75
CA ALA A 98 4.05 -5.40 -13.14
C ALA A 98 5.30 -4.97 -12.35
N ASN A 99 5.55 -3.66 -12.27
CA ASN A 99 6.67 -3.12 -11.51
C ASN A 99 6.51 -3.36 -10.00
N ALA A 100 5.30 -3.27 -9.47
CA ALA A 100 5.03 -3.53 -8.06
C ALA A 100 5.40 -4.96 -7.68
N ARG A 101 5.01 -5.95 -8.49
CA ARG A 101 5.37 -7.35 -8.24
C ARG A 101 6.89 -7.56 -8.27
N VAL A 102 7.58 -7.02 -9.27
CA VAL A 102 9.05 -7.10 -9.36
C VAL A 102 9.72 -6.46 -8.14
N ASN A 103 9.28 -5.29 -7.72
CA ASN A 103 9.83 -4.58 -6.57
C ASN A 103 9.61 -5.34 -5.26
N LEU A 104 8.38 -5.82 -5.02
CA LEU A 104 8.01 -6.58 -3.83
C LEU A 104 8.78 -7.90 -3.74
N GLU A 105 8.91 -8.64 -4.85
CA GLU A 105 9.69 -9.88 -4.91
C GLU A 105 11.18 -9.64 -4.66
N LYS A 106 11.73 -8.57 -5.27
CA LYS A 106 13.14 -8.20 -5.09
C LYS A 106 13.43 -7.80 -3.65
N GLU A 107 12.59 -7.00 -2.99
CA GLU A 107 12.75 -6.72 -1.56
C GLU A 107 12.63 -8.00 -0.73
N LEU A 108 11.65 -8.85 -1.02
CA LEU A 108 11.43 -10.10 -0.30
C LEU A 108 12.66 -11.02 -0.34
N ALA A 109 13.37 -11.07 -1.47
CA ALA A 109 14.60 -11.84 -1.65
C ALA A 109 15.82 -11.26 -0.91
N ILE A 110 15.85 -9.95 -0.68
CA ILE A 110 16.95 -9.25 0.02
C ILE A 110 16.80 -9.34 1.55
N LEU A 111 15.56 -9.48 2.05
CA LEU A 111 15.31 -9.61 3.49
C LEU A 111 15.78 -10.99 4.00
N ASN A 112 16.78 -11.00 4.87
CA ASN A 112 17.23 -12.18 5.63
C ASN A 112 16.14 -12.74 6.53
#